data_AF-A0A650F3D5-F1
#
_entry.id   AF-A0A650F3D5-F1
#
_cell.length_a   1.000
_cell.length_b   1.000
_cell.length_c   1.000
_cell.angle_alpha   90.00
_cell.angle_beta   90.00
_cell.angle_gamma   90.00
#
_symmetry.space_group_name_H-M   'P 1'
#
loop_
_entity.id
_entity.type
_entity.pdbx_description
1 polymer ?
#
loop_
_entity_poly.entity_id
_entity_poly.type
_entity_poly.pdbx_seq_one_letter_code
_entity_poly.pdbx_strand_id
1 'polypeptide(L)'
;MSVKPQQYHKMRKSIFLFSAFSFAIIVVLANYTVQYHIFDSPLTYGALTYPLSFLLMDILSEKYSKAQVLKTLWLGLLLAFIPSLYASDPRIAIASVCAFFVSQNVDVHLFFYLKNRFPALWWLRNNASTIASQFIDTMIFFHIAFLFVYPWEKVLLMVLFDFAMKIFLALLDTPFFYALAIRGQNSLQKRV
;
A
#
# COMPACT_ATOMS: atom_id res chain seq x y z
N MET A 1 -17.26 -1.24 -28.05
CA MET A 1 -16.14 -0.27 -28.05
C MET A 1 -14.87 -1.03 -27.69
N SER A 2 -13.92 -1.19 -28.62
CA SER A 2 -12.63 -1.82 -28.29
C SER A 2 -11.82 -0.86 -27.43
N VAL A 3 -11.53 -1.27 -26.20
CA VAL A 3 -10.61 -0.56 -25.32
C VAL A 3 -9.24 -0.66 -25.99
N LYS A 4 -8.69 0.46 -26.49
CA LYS A 4 -7.31 0.48 -27.01
C LYS A 4 -6.38 -0.08 -25.93
N PRO A 5 -5.45 -0.99 -26.25
CA PRO A 5 -4.49 -1.49 -25.27
C PRO A 5 -3.73 -0.29 -24.69
N GLN A 6 -3.85 -0.09 -23.38
CA GLN A 6 -3.15 1.00 -22.70
C GLN A 6 -1.65 0.80 -22.89
N GLN A 7 -1.00 1.79 -23.50
CA GLN A 7 0.45 1.78 -23.67
C GLN A 7 1.11 2.06 -22.32
N TYR A 8 1.83 1.06 -21.80
CA TYR A 8 2.62 1.21 -20.58
C TYR A 8 3.94 1.88 -20.90
N HIS A 9 4.31 2.88 -20.08
CA HIS A 9 5.63 3.47 -20.19
C HIS A 9 6.68 2.56 -19.59
N LYS A 10 7.88 2.55 -20.19
CA LYS A 10 9.03 1.89 -19.59
C LYS A 10 9.50 2.71 -18.39
N MET A 11 9.51 2.12 -17.20
CA MET A 11 10.00 2.77 -15.99
C MET A 11 11.50 3.06 -16.11
N ARG A 12 11.88 4.34 -15.96
CA ARG A 12 13.29 4.75 -15.93
C ARG A 12 13.94 4.23 -14.66
N LYS A 13 15.22 3.82 -14.73
CA LYS A 13 15.98 3.27 -13.59
C LYS A 13 15.96 4.20 -12.36
N SER A 14 16.03 5.51 -12.55
CA SER A 14 15.95 6.47 -11.44
C SER A 14 14.59 6.44 -10.73
N ILE A 15 13.48 6.30 -11.48
CA ILE A 15 12.12 6.26 -10.91
C ILE A 15 11.91 4.95 -10.18
N PHE A 16 12.40 3.84 -10.77
CA PHE A 16 12.39 2.53 -10.15
C PHE A 16 13.06 2.55 -8.76
N LEU A 17 14.30 3.04 -8.70
CA LEU A 17 15.06 3.10 -7.44
C LEU A 17 14.43 4.06 -6.44
N PHE A 18 14.04 5.26 -6.88
CA PHE A 18 13.40 6.25 -6.02
C PHE A 18 12.11 5.71 -5.40
N SER A 19 11.27 5.03 -6.20
CA SER A 19 10.00 4.50 -5.73
C SER A 19 10.20 3.32 -4.77
N ALA A 20 11.16 2.43 -5.05
CA ALA A 20 11.49 1.33 -4.14
C ALA A 20 12.02 1.84 -2.80
N PHE A 21 12.87 2.88 -2.81
CA PHE A 21 13.40 3.49 -1.59
C PHE A 21 12.31 4.24 -0.81
N SER A 22 11.44 4.98 -1.51
CA SER A 22 10.30 5.66 -0.89
C SER A 22 9.35 4.66 -0.23
N PHE A 23 9.04 3.56 -0.92
CA PHE A 23 8.27 2.46 -0.35
C PHE A 23 8.93 1.90 0.92
N ALA A 24 10.24 1.64 0.86
CA ALA A 24 10.97 1.13 2.00
C ALA A 24 10.95 2.08 3.21
N ILE A 25 11.13 3.40 2.97
CA ILE A 25 11.02 4.42 4.01
C ILE A 25 9.63 4.40 4.64
N ILE A 26 8.56 4.36 3.83
CA ILE A 26 7.19 4.33 4.33
C ILE A 26 6.98 3.11 5.24
N VAL A 27 7.43 1.92 4.81
CA VAL A 27 7.32 0.69 5.61
C VAL A 27 8.07 0.80 6.94
N VAL A 28 9.30 1.32 6.92
CA VAL A 28 10.14 1.47 8.12
C VAL A 28 9.54 2.51 9.08
N LEU A 29 9.07 3.63 8.56
CA LEU A 29 8.35 4.65 9.35
C LEU A 29 7.06 4.08 9.92
N ALA A 30 6.32 3.27 9.17
CA ALA A 30 5.10 2.64 9.64
C ALA A 30 5.39 1.67 10.79
N ASN A 31 6.42 0.83 10.66
CA ASN A 31 6.88 -0.06 11.73
C ASN A 31 7.37 0.71 12.95
N TYR A 32 8.09 1.83 12.78
CA TYR A 32 8.47 2.68 13.91
C TYR A 32 7.24 3.28 14.61
N THR A 33 6.33 3.86 13.83
CA THR A 33 5.18 4.64 14.32
C THR A 33 4.04 3.80 14.88
N VAL A 34 3.92 2.53 14.50
CA VAL A 34 2.89 1.61 15.03
C VAL A 34 3.01 1.39 16.55
N GLN A 35 4.16 1.71 17.14
CA GLN A 35 4.40 1.58 18.58
C GLN A 35 3.80 2.73 19.41
N TYR A 36 3.42 3.83 18.74
CA TYR A 36 2.92 5.03 19.41
C TYR A 36 1.42 5.16 19.20
N HIS A 37 0.67 5.16 20.30
CA HIS A 37 -0.77 5.36 20.30
C HIS A 37 -1.13 6.81 20.02
N ILE A 38 -2.24 7.01 19.30
CA ILE A 38 -2.83 8.31 19.06
C ILE A 38 -3.79 8.59 20.22
N PHE A 39 -3.42 9.53 21.09
CA PHE A 39 -4.13 9.82 22.33
C PHE A 39 -4.35 8.54 23.16
N ASP A 40 -5.50 8.41 23.83
CA ASP A 40 -5.89 7.21 24.60
C ASP A 40 -6.68 6.19 23.75
N SER A 41 -6.49 6.19 22.43
CA SER A 41 -7.25 5.33 21.52
C SER A 41 -6.50 4.03 21.14
N PRO A 42 -7.21 2.99 20.67
CA PRO A 42 -6.60 1.80 20.11
C PRO A 42 -5.79 2.06 18.82
N LEU A 43 -5.88 3.25 18.24
CA LEU A 43 -5.16 3.63 17.03
C LEU A 43 -3.71 3.98 17.30
N THR A 44 -2.86 3.69 16.33
CA THR A 44 -1.45 4.01 16.35
C THR A 44 -1.09 4.89 15.17
N TYR A 45 0.02 5.62 15.25
CA TYR A 45 0.50 6.41 14.11
C TYR A 45 0.88 5.54 12.91
N GLY A 46 1.11 4.24 13.11
CA GLY A 46 1.22 3.25 12.05
C GLY A 46 0.00 3.28 11.12
N ALA A 47 -1.21 3.27 11.67
CA ALA A 47 -2.46 3.26 10.90
C ALA A 47 -2.59 4.42 9.90
N LEU A 48 -1.89 5.54 10.16
CA LEU A 48 -1.85 6.71 9.28
C LEU A 48 -0.76 6.63 8.20
N THR A 49 0.33 5.91 8.47
CA THR A 49 1.51 5.86 7.60
C THR A 49 1.46 4.66 6.64
N TYR A 50 0.92 3.51 7.06
CA TYR A 50 0.77 2.32 6.21
C TYR A 50 0.00 2.61 4.90
N PRO A 51 -1.13 3.34 4.88
CA PRO A 51 -1.88 3.61 3.64
C PRO A 51 -1.08 4.33 2.54
N LEU A 52 -0.07 5.11 2.91
CA LEU A 52 0.78 5.82 1.94
C LEU A 52 1.55 4.86 1.02
N SER A 53 1.85 3.63 1.47
CA SER A 53 2.52 2.64 0.63
C SER A 53 1.59 2.13 -0.47
N PHE A 54 0.29 1.98 -0.18
CA PHE A 54 -0.75 1.59 -1.14
C PHE A 54 -0.96 2.70 -2.16
N LEU A 55 -1.10 3.95 -1.72
CA LEU A 55 -1.19 5.10 -2.63
C LEU A 55 0.00 5.16 -3.60
N LEU A 56 1.23 4.92 -3.11
CA LEU A 56 2.41 4.86 -3.95
C LEU A 56 2.30 3.74 -5.00
N MET A 57 1.91 2.53 -4.61
CA MET A 57 1.76 1.39 -5.54
C MET A 57 0.63 1.61 -6.55
N ASP A 58 -0.48 2.21 -6.16
CA ASP A 58 -1.59 2.55 -7.05
C ASP A 58 -1.17 3.57 -8.12
N ILE A 59 -0.43 4.62 -7.73
CA ILE A 59 0.11 5.59 -8.69
C ILE A 59 1.08 4.92 -9.68
N LEU A 60 1.91 3.99 -9.22
CA LEU A 60 2.82 3.24 -10.10
C LEU A 60 2.04 2.28 -11.02
N SER A 61 1.02 1.59 -10.51
CA SER A 61 0.14 0.70 -11.26
C SER A 61 -0.66 1.43 -12.33
N GLU A 62 -0.93 2.72 -12.11
CA GLU A 62 -1.55 3.53 -13.14
C GLU A 62 -0.61 3.82 -14.32
N LYS A 63 0.68 4.04 -14.05
CA LYS A 63 1.67 4.54 -15.03
C LYS A 63 2.51 3.47 -15.71
N TYR A 64 2.75 2.36 -15.03
CA TYR A 64 3.73 1.34 -15.42
C TYR A 64 3.09 -0.04 -15.56
N SER A 65 3.81 -0.99 -16.14
CA SER A 65 3.32 -2.36 -16.28
C SER A 65 3.35 -3.10 -14.94
N LYS A 66 2.44 -4.06 -14.75
CA LYS A 66 2.37 -4.93 -13.56
C LYS A 66 3.73 -5.50 -13.16
N ALA A 67 4.49 -6.01 -14.13
CA ALA A 67 5.81 -6.59 -13.87
C ALA A 67 6.83 -5.57 -13.33
N GLN A 68 6.75 -4.31 -13.74
CA GLN A 68 7.63 -3.25 -13.22
C GLN A 68 7.23 -2.86 -11.80
N VAL A 69 5.93 -2.74 -11.52
CA VAL A 69 5.42 -2.41 -10.19
C VAL A 69 5.77 -3.50 -9.18
N LEU A 70 5.55 -4.78 -9.52
CA LEU A 70 5.92 -5.89 -8.65
C LEU A 70 7.42 -5.94 -8.36
N LYS A 71 8.28 -5.64 -9.34
CA LYS A 71 9.73 -5.52 -9.10
C LYS A 71 10.07 -4.38 -8.14
N THR A 72 9.39 -3.24 -8.26
CA THR A 72 9.57 -2.10 -7.34
C THR A 72 9.13 -2.46 -5.94
N LEU A 73 7.97 -3.10 -5.80
CA LEU A 73 7.43 -3.61 -4.55
C LEU A 73 8.40 -4.56 -3.87
N TRP A 74 8.85 -5.61 -4.57
CA TRP A 74 9.74 -6.61 -3.98
C TRP A 74 11.09 -6.04 -3.59
N LEU A 75 11.67 -5.14 -4.40
CA LEU A 75 12.90 -4.45 -4.01
C LEU A 75 12.66 -3.56 -2.78
N GLY A 76 11.55 -2.82 -2.74
CA GLY A 76 11.19 -1.99 -1.59
C GLY A 76 11.04 -2.81 -0.31
N LEU A 77 10.36 -3.97 -0.36
CA LEU A 77 10.21 -4.88 0.78
C LEU A 77 11.56 -5.43 1.24
N LEU A 78 12.43 -5.85 0.31
CA LEU A 78 13.78 -6.31 0.64
C LEU A 78 14.60 -5.21 1.33
N LEU A 79 14.53 -3.98 0.83
CA LEU A 79 15.21 -2.82 1.43
C LEU A 79 14.65 -2.44 2.80
N ALA A 80 13.35 -2.64 3.02
CA ALA A 80 12.69 -2.33 4.28
C ALA A 80 12.97 -3.36 5.38
N PHE A 81 13.32 -4.60 5.02
CA PHE A 81 13.37 -5.73 5.96
C PHE A 81 14.31 -5.49 7.15
N ILE A 82 15.61 -5.30 6.88
CA ILE A 82 16.60 -5.14 7.95
C ILE A 82 16.35 -3.88 8.79
N PRO A 83 16.10 -2.69 8.20
CA PRO A 83 15.80 -1.50 9.00
C PRO A 83 14.53 -1.65 9.85
N SER A 84 13.53 -2.40 9.37
CA SER A 84 12.29 -2.64 10.14
C SER A 84 12.53 -3.43 11.42
N LEU A 85 13.48 -4.37 11.42
CA LEU A 85 13.87 -5.13 12.61
C LEU A 85 14.52 -4.25 13.69
N TYR A 86 15.11 -3.12 13.31
CA TYR A 86 15.65 -2.13 14.26
C TYR A 86 14.64 -1.04 14.62
N ALA A 87 13.69 -0.75 13.75
CA ALA A 87 12.69 0.28 13.95
C ALA A 87 11.58 -0.13 14.93
N SER A 88 11.34 -1.43 15.09
CA SER A 88 10.23 -1.97 15.88
C SER A 88 10.59 -3.30 16.53
N ASP A 89 9.78 -3.75 17.49
CA ASP A 89 9.89 -5.09 18.05
C ASP A 89 9.95 -6.15 16.92
N PRO A 90 10.86 -7.15 16.98
CA PRO A 90 11.01 -8.16 15.93
C PRO A 90 9.70 -8.87 15.55
N ARG A 91 8.78 -9.07 16.50
CA ARG A 91 7.46 -9.65 16.23
C ARG A 91 6.63 -8.76 15.31
N ILE A 92 6.64 -7.45 15.57
CA ILE A 92 5.92 -6.45 14.76
C ILE A 92 6.54 -6.36 13.36
N ALA A 93 7.87 -6.33 13.27
CA ALA A 93 8.57 -6.31 12.00
C ALA A 93 8.25 -7.55 11.14
N ILE A 94 8.26 -8.75 11.74
CA ILE A 94 7.91 -10.00 11.04
C ILE A 94 6.44 -9.98 10.58
N ALA A 95 5.52 -9.58 11.46
CA ALA A 95 4.10 -9.46 11.13
C ALA A 95 3.87 -8.52 9.94
N SER A 96 4.52 -7.35 9.97
CA SER A 96 4.47 -6.34 8.91
C SER A 96 5.00 -6.85 7.58
N VAL A 97 6.15 -7.52 7.58
CA VAL A 97 6.75 -8.08 6.35
C VAL A 97 5.85 -9.15 5.73
N CYS A 98 5.29 -10.05 6.55
CA CYS A 98 4.34 -11.06 6.09
C CYS A 98 3.05 -10.42 5.54
N ALA A 99 2.49 -9.45 6.25
CA ALA A 99 1.28 -8.74 5.86
C ALA A 99 1.49 -8.02 4.52
N PHE A 100 2.53 -7.19 4.41
CA PHE A 100 2.84 -6.46 3.18
C PHE A 100 3.18 -7.38 2.01
N PHE A 101 3.92 -8.46 2.25
CA PHE A 101 4.25 -9.39 1.18
C PHE A 101 3.00 -9.97 0.53
N VAL A 102 1.97 -10.29 1.32
CA VAL A 102 0.71 -10.81 0.77
C VAL A 102 -0.16 -9.67 0.23
N SER A 103 -0.44 -8.67 1.06
CA SER A 103 -1.42 -7.62 0.78
C SER A 103 -1.04 -6.77 -0.43
N GLN A 104 0.22 -6.35 -0.55
CA GLN A 104 0.66 -5.50 -1.67
C GLN A 104 0.70 -6.26 -3.00
N ASN A 105 0.98 -7.57 -2.98
CA ASN A 105 0.86 -8.37 -4.20
C ASN A 105 -0.62 -8.48 -4.60
N VAL A 106 -1.52 -8.77 -3.64
CA VAL A 106 -2.97 -8.79 -3.92
C VAL A 106 -3.43 -7.45 -4.49
N ASP A 107 -3.00 -6.34 -3.91
CA ASP A 107 -3.34 -4.99 -4.33
C ASP A 107 -2.98 -4.74 -5.79
N VAL A 108 -1.70 -4.92 -6.14
CA VAL A 108 -1.22 -4.73 -7.51
C VAL A 108 -2.00 -5.64 -8.48
N HIS A 109 -2.19 -6.92 -8.13
CA HIS A 109 -2.94 -7.84 -8.98
C HIS A 109 -4.40 -7.42 -9.18
N LEU A 110 -5.09 -7.01 -8.11
CA LEU A 110 -6.48 -6.57 -8.13
C LEU A 110 -6.63 -5.24 -8.87
N PHE A 111 -5.71 -4.30 -8.67
CA PHE A 111 -5.68 -3.02 -9.38
C PHE A 111 -5.61 -3.24 -10.89
N PHE A 112 -4.67 -4.06 -11.37
CA PHE A 112 -4.56 -4.37 -12.82
C PHE A 112 -5.78 -5.13 -13.34
N TYR A 113 -6.38 -6.02 -12.54
CA TYR A 113 -7.62 -6.70 -12.90
C TYR A 113 -8.78 -5.71 -13.10
N LEU A 114 -9.01 -4.83 -12.11
CA LEU A 114 -10.07 -3.82 -12.15
C LEU A 114 -9.83 -2.78 -13.24
N LYS A 115 -8.57 -2.40 -13.47
CA LYS A 115 -8.16 -1.51 -14.56
C LYS A 115 -8.52 -2.08 -15.93
N ASN A 116 -8.29 -3.38 -16.14
CA ASN A 116 -8.62 -4.03 -17.40
C ASN A 116 -10.13 -4.28 -17.56
N ARG A 117 -10.83 -4.58 -16.47
CA ARG A 117 -12.28 -4.89 -16.49
C ARG A 117 -13.16 -3.64 -16.57
N PHE A 118 -12.79 -2.58 -15.85
CA PHE A 118 -13.53 -1.33 -15.72
C PHE A 118 -12.64 -0.10 -16.00
N PRO A 119 -12.14 0.08 -17.23
CA PRO A 119 -11.12 1.08 -17.55
C PRO A 119 -11.55 2.54 -17.30
N ALA A 120 -12.85 2.83 -17.40
CA ALA A 120 -13.43 4.15 -17.17
C ALA A 120 -13.55 4.52 -15.69
N LEU A 121 -13.56 3.54 -14.77
CA LEU A 121 -13.80 3.77 -13.34
C LEU A 121 -12.48 3.80 -12.57
N TRP A 122 -11.86 4.97 -12.51
CA TRP A 122 -10.51 5.13 -11.93
C TRP A 122 -10.53 5.05 -10.40
N TRP A 123 -11.53 5.66 -9.77
CA TRP A 123 -11.75 5.55 -8.32
C TRP A 123 -11.98 4.10 -7.86
N LEU A 124 -12.61 3.28 -8.70
CA LEU A 124 -12.93 1.89 -8.39
C LEU A 124 -11.66 1.06 -8.26
N ARG A 125 -10.75 1.16 -9.24
CA ARG A 125 -9.49 0.41 -9.18
C ARG A 125 -8.60 0.82 -8.01
N ASN A 126 -8.56 2.10 -7.66
CA ASN A 126 -7.80 2.62 -6.51
C ASN A 126 -8.40 2.16 -5.16
N ASN A 127 -9.68 2.46 -4.92
CA ASN A 127 -10.29 2.18 -3.61
C ASN A 127 -10.56 0.70 -3.39
N ALA A 128 -11.05 -0.02 -4.41
CA ALA A 128 -11.40 -1.43 -4.21
C ALA A 128 -10.15 -2.33 -4.09
N SER A 129 -9.05 -2.03 -4.80
CA SER A 129 -7.80 -2.76 -4.58
C SER A 129 -7.25 -2.47 -3.20
N THR A 130 -7.13 -1.19 -2.84
CA THR A 130 -6.56 -0.75 -1.57
C THR A 130 -7.37 -1.30 -0.39
N ILE A 131 -8.69 -1.13 -0.35
CA ILE A 131 -9.53 -1.58 0.78
C ILE A 131 -9.49 -3.11 0.93
N ALA A 132 -9.62 -3.86 -0.17
CA ALA A 132 -9.58 -5.32 -0.11
C ALA A 132 -8.22 -5.83 0.38
N SER A 133 -7.15 -5.19 -0.06
CA SER A 133 -5.79 -5.58 0.29
C SER A 133 -5.42 -5.17 1.71
N GLN A 134 -5.86 -4.00 2.15
CA GLN A 134 -5.71 -3.53 3.54
C GLN A 134 -6.52 -4.38 4.52
N PHE A 135 -7.64 -4.96 4.10
CA PHE A 135 -8.34 -5.94 4.93
C PHE A 135 -7.48 -7.19 5.17
N ILE A 136 -6.92 -7.77 4.09
CA ILE A 136 -6.02 -8.93 4.17
C ILE A 136 -4.78 -8.60 5.01
N ASP A 137 -4.19 -7.43 4.79
CA ASP A 137 -3.07 -6.88 5.57
C ASP A 137 -3.38 -6.88 7.06
N THR A 138 -4.51 -6.28 7.44
CA THR A 138 -4.92 -6.13 8.84
C THR A 138 -5.17 -7.49 9.47
N MET A 139 -5.80 -8.43 8.76
CA MET A 139 -5.94 -9.79 9.27
C MET A 139 -4.56 -10.41 9.52
N ILE A 140 -3.69 -10.46 8.53
CA ILE A 140 -2.37 -11.12 8.69
C ILE A 140 -1.55 -10.46 9.80
N PHE A 141 -1.49 -9.12 9.81
CA PHE A 141 -0.70 -8.37 10.78
C PHE A 141 -1.18 -8.63 12.21
N PHE A 142 -2.47 -8.44 12.50
CA PHE A 142 -2.97 -8.60 13.87
C PHE A 142 -2.94 -10.06 14.35
N HIS A 143 -3.12 -11.03 13.44
CA HIS A 143 -2.99 -12.44 13.78
C HIS A 143 -1.56 -12.79 14.22
N ILE A 144 -0.54 -12.32 13.49
CA ILE A 144 0.87 -12.62 13.82
C ILE A 144 1.35 -11.76 15.00
N ALA A 145 0.97 -10.49 15.06
CA ALA A 145 1.49 -9.54 16.03
C ALA A 145 0.88 -9.72 17.43
N PHE A 146 -0.40 -10.10 17.54
CA PHE A 146 -1.16 -9.90 18.78
C PHE A 146 -2.05 -11.06 19.26
N LEU A 147 -2.33 -12.08 18.44
CA LEU A 147 -3.32 -13.14 18.76
C LEU A 147 -3.04 -13.88 20.09
N PHE A 148 -1.77 -14.04 20.48
CA PHE A 148 -1.36 -14.68 21.74
C PHE A 148 -0.76 -13.70 22.75
N VAL A 149 -0.85 -12.40 22.49
CA VAL A 149 -0.26 -11.35 23.32
C VAL A 149 -1.34 -10.59 24.08
N TYR A 150 -2.49 -10.36 23.45
CA TYR A 150 -3.63 -9.66 24.03
C TYR A 150 -4.89 -10.52 24.01
N PRO A 151 -5.85 -10.27 24.92
CA PRO A 151 -7.17 -10.89 24.84
C PRO A 151 -7.85 -10.63 23.49
N TRP A 152 -8.57 -11.63 22.99
CA TRP A 152 -9.27 -11.60 21.69
C TRP A 152 -10.11 -10.33 21.50
N GLU A 153 -10.86 -9.91 22.53
CA GLU A 153 -11.75 -8.74 22.47
C GLU A 153 -10.97 -7.45 22.19
N LYS A 154 -9.78 -7.32 22.79
CA LYS A 154 -8.89 -6.17 22.58
C LYS A 154 -8.30 -6.18 21.16
N VAL A 155 -7.91 -7.36 20.67
CA VAL A 155 -7.40 -7.51 19.29
C VAL A 155 -8.48 -7.16 18.27
N LEU A 156 -9.71 -7.64 18.45
CA LEU A 156 -10.84 -7.30 17.60
C LEU A 156 -11.08 -5.78 17.57
N LEU A 157 -11.06 -5.13 18.74
CA LEU A 157 -11.24 -3.68 18.83
C LEU A 157 -10.14 -2.94 18.06
N MET A 158 -8.87 -3.33 18.21
CA MET A 158 -7.76 -2.72 17.47
C MET A 158 -7.90 -2.92 15.96
N VAL A 159 -8.26 -4.12 15.51
CA VAL A 159 -8.51 -4.43 14.10
C VAL A 159 -9.60 -3.54 13.52
N LEU A 160 -10.72 -3.37 14.22
CA LEU A 160 -11.84 -2.56 13.76
C LEU A 160 -11.45 -1.09 13.61
N PHE A 161 -10.77 -0.53 14.61
CA PHE A 161 -10.31 0.86 14.56
C PHE A 161 -9.25 1.07 13.46
N ASP A 162 -8.24 0.20 13.39
CA ASP A 162 -7.18 0.27 12.38
C ASP A 162 -7.76 0.18 10.97
N PHE A 163 -8.63 -0.80 10.72
CA PHE A 163 -9.25 -0.98 9.40
C PHE A 163 -10.20 0.16 9.04
N ALA A 164 -10.97 0.70 9.98
CA ALA A 164 -11.81 1.87 9.74
C ALA A 164 -10.99 3.09 9.33
N MET A 165 -9.86 3.34 10.00
CA MET A 165 -8.93 4.41 9.62
C MET A 165 -8.30 4.19 8.25
N LYS A 166 -7.92 2.94 7.94
CA LYS A 166 -7.40 2.57 6.62
C LYS A 166 -8.41 2.83 5.50
N ILE A 167 -9.69 2.47 5.69
CA ILE A 167 -10.77 2.80 4.73
C ILE A 167 -10.93 4.31 4.57
N PHE A 168 -10.97 5.05 5.67
CA PHE A 168 -11.11 6.50 5.62
C PHE A 168 -9.97 7.16 4.83
N LEU A 169 -8.73 6.72 5.06
CA LEU A 169 -7.56 7.23 4.35
C LEU A 169 -7.56 6.81 2.87
N ALA A 170 -7.93 5.57 2.53
CA ALA A 170 -8.05 5.13 1.14
C ALA A 170 -9.02 6.02 0.34
N LEU A 171 -10.14 6.42 0.94
CA LEU A 171 -11.08 7.36 0.33
C LEU A 171 -10.46 8.75 0.16
N LEU A 172 -9.79 9.27 1.20
CA LEU A 172 -9.07 10.55 1.17
C LEU A 172 -7.90 10.58 0.20
N ASP A 173 -7.33 9.44 -0.15
CA ASP A 173 -6.23 9.32 -1.11
C ASP A 173 -6.71 9.47 -2.55
N THR A 174 -8.01 9.33 -2.81
CA THR A 174 -8.59 9.39 -4.17
C THR A 174 -8.26 10.70 -4.90
N PRO A 175 -8.41 11.91 -4.33
CA PRO A 175 -7.99 13.16 -4.99
C PRO A 175 -6.50 13.20 -5.31
N PHE A 176 -5.64 12.68 -4.42
CA PHE A 176 -4.19 12.63 -4.64
C PHE A 176 -3.82 11.65 -5.75
N PHE A 177 -4.46 10.48 -5.77
CA PHE A 177 -4.35 9.51 -6.85
C PHE A 177 -4.73 10.17 -8.19
N TYR A 178 -5.87 10.86 -8.25
CA TYR A 178 -6.28 11.56 -9.47
C TYR A 178 -5.27 12.63 -9.89
N ALA A 179 -4.79 13.45 -8.95
CA ALA A 179 -3.82 14.51 -9.24
C ALA A 179 -2.49 13.95 -9.77
N LEU A 180 -1.93 12.91 -9.15
CA LEU A 180 -0.59 12.40 -9.45
C LEU A 180 -0.58 11.37 -10.58
N ALA A 181 -1.61 10.53 -10.67
CA ALA A 181 -1.70 9.48 -11.67
C ALA A 181 -2.10 10.04 -13.04
N ILE A 182 -3.12 10.90 -13.08
CA ILE A 182 -3.76 11.35 -14.32
C ILE A 182 -3.04 12.55 -14.93
N ARG A 183 -2.76 13.60 -14.12
CA ARG A 183 -2.05 14.78 -14.64
C ARG A 183 -0.63 14.40 -15.10
N GLY A 184 -0.03 13.41 -14.43
CA GLY A 184 1.24 12.81 -14.85
C GLY A 184 1.17 12.15 -16.22
N GLN A 185 0.10 11.39 -16.51
CA GLN A 185 -0.06 10.67 -17.78
C GLN A 185 -0.23 11.62 -18.98
N ASN A 186 -1.03 12.68 -18.83
CA ASN A 186 -1.22 13.69 -19.88
C ASN A 186 0.05 14.49 -20.21
N SER A 187 0.93 14.70 -19.22
CA SER A 187 2.21 15.40 -19.42
C SER A 187 3.25 14.56 -20.18
N LEU A 188 3.16 13.23 -20.08
CA LEU A 188 4.04 12.28 -20.76
C LEU A 188 3.59 12.04 -22.20
N GLN A 189 2.28 12.01 -22.46
CA GLN A 189 1.74 11.94 -23.82
C GLN A 189 2.03 13.19 -24.67
N LYS A 190 2.21 14.37 -24.07
CA LYS A 190 2.57 15.60 -24.79
C LYS A 190 4.07 15.71 -25.15
N ARG A 191 4.92 14.80 -24.66
CA ARG A 191 6.38 14.80 -24.90
C ARG A 191 6.83 13.71 -25.89
N VAL A 192 5.89 12.99 -26.47
CA VAL A 192 6.06 12.04 -27.58
C VAL A 192 5.40 12.65 -28.80
#